data_AF-A0AA95GID1-F1
#
_entry.id   AF-A0AA95GID1-F1
#
_cell.length_a   1.000
_cell.length_b   1.000
_cell.length_c   1.000
_cell.angle_alpha   90.00
_cell.angle_beta   90.00
_cell.angle_gamma   90.00
#
_symmetry.space_group_name_H-M   'P 1'
#
loop_
_entity.id
_entity.type
_entity.pdbx_description
1 polymer ?
#
loop_
_entity_poly.entity_id
_entity_poly.type
_entity_poly.pdbx_seq_one_letter_code
_entity_poly.pdbx_strand_id
1 'polypeptide(L)'
;MMTLRYQLSKEEFDSLSDEQKVLYKVSGDNYQMHIEGLPEFPDVSGLQKKVNELLSEKKAEQEKRRQAEEAAKKAAEEQARKNGDIAALEKSWSEKLVSRENELLKQIEEKDTNLRTLLVDNVAQSLAAKLAGDSAELLLPHIKSRLTVEEGKTRIIDAEGKPSAATLDDLEKEMRSNRLFAPVVIGSKATGTTRGEPRHTTTGGGGKIWKDYTEAERIRIFEENPAEFKRLAETQ
;
A
#
# COMPACT_ATOMS: atom_id res chain seq x y z
N MET A 1 -24.40 11.38 15.81
CA MET A 1 -24.89 12.13 14.63
C MET A 1 -24.98 11.16 13.48
N MET A 2 -26.16 11.01 12.89
CA MET A 2 -26.34 10.22 11.67
C MET A 2 -26.02 11.13 10.48
N THR A 3 -25.20 10.67 9.55
CA THR A 3 -24.70 11.47 8.42
C THR A 3 -25.74 11.50 7.31
N LEU A 4 -26.13 12.69 6.82
CA LEU A 4 -27.00 12.82 5.64
C LEU A 4 -26.29 12.22 4.41
N ARG A 5 -26.89 11.19 3.81
CA ARG A 5 -26.38 10.53 2.60
C ARG A 5 -27.21 10.94 1.40
N TYR A 6 -26.61 10.90 0.22
CA TYR A 6 -27.28 11.21 -1.04
C TYR A 6 -28.42 10.24 -1.38
N GLN A 7 -28.27 8.97 -1.03
CA GLN A 7 -29.24 7.90 -1.22
C GLN A 7 -29.34 7.06 0.06
N LEU A 8 -30.56 6.63 0.42
CA LEU A 8 -30.90 5.86 1.61
C LEU A 8 -31.76 4.66 1.24
N SER A 9 -31.57 3.54 1.94
CA SER A 9 -32.53 2.43 1.90
C SER A 9 -33.83 2.79 2.65
N LYS A 10 -34.87 1.96 2.51
CA LYS A 10 -36.13 2.16 3.22
C LYS A 10 -35.96 2.11 4.74
N GLU A 11 -35.14 1.20 5.24
CA GLU A 11 -34.85 1.04 6.67
C GLU A 11 -34.08 2.24 7.24
N GLU A 12 -33.14 2.78 6.45
CA GLU A 12 -32.38 3.97 6.82
C GLU A 12 -33.26 5.23 6.81
N PHE A 13 -34.17 5.35 5.84
CA PHE A 13 -35.14 6.45 5.77
C PHE A 13 -36.14 6.41 6.93
N ASP A 14 -36.68 5.25 7.27
CA ASP A 14 -37.65 5.09 8.36
C ASP A 14 -37.05 5.47 9.72
N SER A 15 -35.73 5.31 9.86
CA SER A 15 -34.95 5.66 11.06
C SER A 15 -34.61 7.16 11.18
N LEU A 16 -34.93 7.99 10.18
CA LEU A 16 -34.72 9.44 10.22
C LEU A 16 -35.81 10.18 11.00
N SER A 17 -35.50 11.39 11.49
CA SER A 17 -36.51 12.29 12.05
C SER A 17 -37.45 12.83 10.96
N ASP A 18 -38.66 13.24 11.34
CA ASP A 18 -39.66 13.74 10.39
C ASP A 18 -39.16 14.96 9.59
N GLU A 19 -38.38 15.84 10.23
CA GLU A 19 -37.73 17.00 9.60
C GLU A 19 -36.69 16.58 8.54
N GLN A 20 -35.99 15.48 8.76
CA GLN A 20 -35.00 14.95 7.83
C GLN A 20 -35.67 14.20 6.68
N LYS A 21 -36.77 13.49 6.93
CA LYS A 21 -37.55 12.77 5.91
C LYS A 21 -38.07 13.70 4.81
N VAL A 22 -38.41 14.94 5.15
CA VAL A 22 -38.85 15.97 4.18
C VAL A 22 -37.77 16.29 3.13
N LEU A 23 -36.49 16.10 3.46
CA LEU A 23 -35.37 16.34 2.56
C LEU A 23 -35.12 15.21 1.55
N TYR A 24 -35.91 14.14 1.56
CA TYR A 24 -35.74 12.99 0.67
C TYR A 24 -37.01 12.70 -0.13
N LYS A 25 -36.85 12.30 -1.40
CA LYS A 25 -37.93 11.82 -2.27
C LYS A 25 -37.65 10.37 -2.70
N VAL A 26 -38.71 9.64 -3.02
CA VAL A 26 -38.58 8.28 -3.58
C VAL A 26 -37.92 8.33 -4.96
N SER A 27 -36.91 7.48 -5.18
CA SER A 27 -36.20 7.32 -6.44
C SER A 27 -35.93 5.83 -6.69
N GLY A 28 -36.83 5.18 -7.43
CA GLY A 28 -36.82 3.72 -7.63
C GLY A 28 -37.11 2.98 -6.32
N ASP A 29 -36.22 2.08 -5.93
CA ASP A 29 -36.33 1.28 -4.70
C ASP A 29 -35.73 1.96 -3.45
N ASN A 30 -35.18 3.17 -3.60
CA ASN A 30 -34.47 3.92 -2.54
C ASN A 30 -35.02 5.34 -2.36
N TYR A 31 -34.58 6.04 -1.31
CA TYR A 31 -34.87 7.45 -1.07
C TYR A 31 -33.65 8.31 -1.40
N GLN A 32 -33.82 9.37 -2.19
CA GLN A 32 -32.75 10.26 -2.62
C GLN A 32 -32.99 11.69 -2.11
N MET A 33 -31.93 12.36 -1.65
CA MET A 33 -32.03 13.71 -1.12
C MET A 33 -32.51 14.68 -2.20
N HIS A 34 -33.63 15.36 -1.94
CA HIS A 34 -34.21 16.38 -2.80
C HIS A 34 -33.92 17.76 -2.23
N ILE A 35 -33.11 18.53 -2.95
CA ILE A 35 -32.81 19.92 -2.64
C ILE A 35 -33.66 20.80 -3.57
N GLU A 36 -34.44 21.71 -2.99
CA GLU A 36 -35.24 22.68 -3.75
C GLU A 36 -34.33 23.56 -4.62
N GLY A 37 -34.59 23.57 -5.94
CA GLY A 37 -33.82 24.33 -6.93
C GLY A 37 -32.74 23.54 -7.68
N LEU A 38 -32.43 22.30 -7.30
CA LEU A 38 -31.64 21.39 -8.13
C LEU A 38 -32.57 20.64 -9.10
N PRO A 39 -32.25 20.57 -10.42
CA PRO A 39 -32.98 19.70 -11.33
C PRO A 39 -32.83 18.24 -10.91
N GLU A 40 -33.91 17.45 -11.04
CA GLU A 40 -33.86 16.01 -10.82
C GLU A 40 -32.75 15.40 -11.69
N PHE A 41 -31.83 14.66 -11.08
CA PHE A 41 -30.75 14.01 -11.82
C PHE A 41 -31.36 12.99 -12.79
N PRO A 42 -31.16 13.12 -14.11
CA PRO A 42 -31.76 12.22 -15.08
C PRO A 42 -31.24 10.79 -14.87
N ASP A 43 -32.10 9.80 -15.11
CA ASP A 43 -31.73 8.38 -15.07
C ASP A 43 -30.54 8.10 -16.00
N VAL A 44 -29.36 7.91 -15.39
CA VAL A 44 -28.11 7.62 -16.09
C VAL A 44 -28.07 6.20 -16.67
N SER A 45 -29.07 5.35 -16.40
CA SER A 45 -29.13 3.98 -16.91
C SER A 45 -29.19 3.94 -18.44
N GLY A 46 -29.90 4.87 -19.07
CA GLY A 46 -29.96 4.99 -20.54
C GLY A 46 -28.62 5.39 -21.15
N LEU A 47 -27.92 6.34 -20.51
CA LEU A 47 -26.57 6.74 -20.91
C LEU A 47 -25.57 5.60 -20.73
N GLN A 48 -25.63 4.88 -19.61
CA GLN A 48 -24.77 3.73 -19.35
C GLN A 48 -25.00 2.60 -20.38
N LYS A 49 -26.25 2.33 -20.74
CA LYS A 49 -26.59 1.36 -21.81
C LYS A 49 -26.01 1.80 -23.15
N LYS A 50 -26.15 3.07 -23.53
CA LYS A 50 -25.60 3.60 -24.79
C LYS A 50 -24.07 3.59 -24.80
N VAL A 51 -23.43 3.91 -23.69
CA VAL A 51 -21.96 3.81 -23.54
C VAL A 51 -21.51 2.37 -23.71
N ASN A 52 -22.18 1.42 -23.05
CA ASN A 52 -21.84 -0.01 -23.17
C ASN A 52 -22.05 -0.53 -24.61
N GLU A 53 -23.13 -0.12 -25.26
CA GLU A 53 -23.42 -0.45 -26.67
C GLU A 53 -22.32 0.12 -27.59
N LEU A 54 -22.00 1.41 -27.48
CA LEU A 54 -20.94 2.05 -28.28
C LEU A 54 -19.56 1.43 -28.05
N LEU A 55 -19.25 1.05 -26.80
CA LEU A 55 -18.00 0.35 -26.50
C LEU A 55 -17.96 -1.04 -27.13
N SER A 56 -19.09 -1.75 -27.15
CA SER A 56 -19.22 -3.07 -27.75
C SER A 56 -19.10 -3.00 -29.26
N GLU A 57 -19.79 -2.06 -29.90
CA GLU A 57 -19.68 -1.78 -31.33
C GLU A 57 -18.25 -1.39 -31.72
N LYS A 58 -17.62 -0.49 -30.96
CA LYS A 58 -16.24 -0.07 -31.22
C LYS A 58 -15.26 -1.24 -31.13
N LYS A 59 -15.41 -2.13 -30.14
CA LYS A 59 -14.60 -3.34 -30.03
C LYS A 59 -14.82 -4.29 -31.20
N ALA A 60 -16.07 -4.51 -31.60
CA ALA A 60 -16.41 -5.36 -32.73
C ALA A 60 -15.84 -4.82 -34.04
N GLU A 61 -15.94 -3.51 -34.27
CA GLU A 61 -15.38 -2.84 -35.44
C GLU A 61 -13.85 -2.89 -35.43
N GLN A 62 -13.21 -2.68 -34.28
CA GLN A 62 -11.76 -2.80 -34.15
C GLN A 62 -11.28 -4.22 -34.44
N GLU A 63 -11.96 -5.24 -33.92
CA GLU A 63 -11.61 -6.64 -34.19
C GLU A 63 -11.82 -6.99 -35.66
N LYS A 64 -12.91 -6.53 -36.28
CA LYS A 64 -13.16 -6.72 -37.71
C LYS A 64 -12.08 -6.07 -38.57
N ARG A 65 -11.61 -4.87 -38.21
CA ARG A 65 -10.48 -4.20 -38.87
C ARG A 65 -9.19 -4.99 -38.73
N ARG A 66 -8.89 -5.47 -37.53
CA ARG A 66 -7.70 -6.30 -37.26
C ARG A 66 -7.72 -7.59 -38.09
N GLN A 67 -8.87 -8.27 -38.15
CA GLN A 67 -9.04 -9.48 -38.97
C GLN A 67 -8.92 -9.19 -40.47
N ALA A 68 -9.49 -8.08 -40.95
CA ALA A 68 -9.37 -7.66 -42.34
C ALA A 68 -7.92 -7.32 -42.71
N GLU A 69 -7.19 -6.64 -41.82
CA GLU A 69 -5.77 -6.32 -42.01
C GLU A 69 -4.89 -7.57 -42.00
N GLU A 70 -5.11 -8.50 -41.07
CA GLU A 70 -4.41 -9.79 -41.05
C GLU A 70 -4.69 -10.63 -42.31
N ALA A 71 -5.95 -10.65 -42.77
CA ALA A 71 -6.33 -11.36 -43.99
C ALA A 71 -5.69 -10.72 -45.24
N ALA A 72 -5.69 -9.39 -45.32
CA ALA A 72 -5.03 -8.65 -46.40
C ALA A 72 -3.51 -8.89 -46.40
N LYS A 73 -2.88 -8.89 -45.22
CA LYS A 73 -1.45 -9.17 -45.08
C LYS A 73 -1.09 -10.60 -45.49
N LYS A 74 -1.89 -11.59 -45.08
CA LYS A 74 -1.72 -13.00 -45.51
C LYS A 74 -1.90 -13.17 -47.02
N ALA A 75 -2.91 -12.53 -47.60
CA ALA A 75 -3.16 -12.58 -49.04
C ALA A 75 -2.02 -11.93 -49.84
N ALA A 76 -1.51 -10.77 -49.39
CA ALA A 76 -0.36 -10.10 -49.99
C ALA A 76 0.92 -10.94 -49.92
N GLU A 77 1.18 -11.59 -48.77
CA GLU A 77 2.32 -12.49 -48.60
C GLU A 77 2.22 -13.76 -49.47
N GLU A 78 1.03 -14.34 -49.58
CA GLU A 78 0.79 -15.50 -50.44
C GLU A 78 0.97 -15.14 -51.92
N GLN A 79 0.51 -13.96 -52.32
CA GLN A 79 0.69 -13.45 -53.67
C GLN A 79 2.15 -13.14 -53.98
N ALA A 80 2.88 -12.51 -53.05
CA ALA A 80 4.32 -12.27 -53.17
C ALA A 80 5.12 -13.59 -53.26
N ARG A 81 4.73 -14.61 -52.46
CA ARG A 81 5.33 -15.95 -52.52
C ARG A 81 5.08 -16.64 -53.87
N LYS A 82 3.87 -16.56 -54.41
CA LYS A 82 3.50 -17.14 -55.71
C LYS A 82 4.16 -16.43 -56.88
N ASN A 83 4.32 -15.11 -56.79
CA ASN A 83 4.90 -14.29 -57.85
C ASN A 83 6.43 -14.19 -57.77
N GLY A 84 7.07 -14.79 -56.76
CA GLY A 84 8.51 -14.70 -56.56
C GLY A 84 8.99 -13.28 -56.25
N ASP A 85 8.13 -12.43 -55.69
CA ASP A 85 8.48 -11.06 -55.29
C ASP A 85 9.27 -11.11 -53.97
N ILE A 86 10.58 -11.38 -54.13
CA ILE A 86 11.52 -11.52 -53.03
C ILE A 86 11.61 -10.24 -52.21
N ALA A 87 11.49 -9.06 -52.83
CA ALA A 87 11.57 -7.78 -52.14
C ALA A 87 10.37 -7.53 -51.22
N ALA A 88 9.14 -7.83 -51.69
CA ALA A 88 7.95 -7.76 -50.86
C ALA A 88 7.99 -8.77 -49.71
N LEU A 89 8.50 -9.98 -49.97
CA LEU A 89 8.66 -11.02 -48.96
C LEU A 89 9.69 -10.62 -47.90
N GLU A 90 10.87 -10.15 -48.30
CA GLU A 90 11.93 -9.68 -47.40
C GLU A 90 11.44 -8.54 -46.48
N LYS A 91 10.69 -7.58 -47.04
CA LYS A 91 10.07 -6.51 -46.25
C LYS A 91 9.09 -7.05 -45.21
N SER A 92 8.19 -7.97 -45.60
CA SER A 92 7.24 -8.61 -44.68
C SER A 92 7.97 -9.37 -43.55
N TRP A 93 9.02 -10.11 -43.87
CA TRP A 93 9.81 -10.84 -42.86
C TRP A 93 10.59 -9.92 -41.95
N SER A 94 11.18 -8.85 -42.48
CA SER A 94 11.87 -7.83 -41.69
C SER A 94 10.91 -7.16 -40.70
N GLU A 95 9.72 -6.76 -41.16
CA GLU A 95 8.68 -6.20 -40.29
C GLU A 95 8.21 -7.19 -39.22
N LYS A 96 8.02 -8.47 -39.58
CA LYS A 96 7.68 -9.52 -38.60
C LYS A 96 8.78 -9.73 -37.58
N LEU A 97 10.04 -9.70 -37.99
CA LEU A 97 11.18 -9.87 -37.11
C LEU A 97 11.24 -8.72 -36.09
N VAL A 98 11.16 -7.48 -36.56
CA VAL A 98 11.14 -6.28 -35.71
C VAL A 98 9.93 -6.31 -34.76
N SER A 99 8.74 -6.66 -35.27
CA SER A 99 7.55 -6.79 -34.43
C SER A 99 7.72 -7.88 -33.36
N ARG A 100 8.37 -9.00 -33.71
CA ARG A 100 8.61 -10.10 -32.77
C ARG A 100 9.66 -9.75 -31.74
N GLU A 101 10.71 -9.05 -32.14
CA GLU A 101 11.75 -8.55 -31.24
C GLU A 101 11.17 -7.56 -30.23
N ASN A 102 10.37 -6.59 -30.68
CA ASN A 102 9.68 -5.65 -29.79
C ASN A 102 8.72 -6.36 -28.83
N GLU A 103 7.96 -7.35 -29.31
CA GLU A 103 7.07 -8.14 -28.45
C GLU A 103 7.86 -8.94 -27.39
N LEU A 104 8.98 -9.55 -27.78
CA LEU A 104 9.83 -10.28 -26.83
C LEU A 104 10.48 -9.35 -25.82
N LEU A 105 10.97 -8.18 -26.23
CA LEU A 105 11.52 -7.17 -25.33
C LEU A 105 10.48 -6.70 -24.31
N LYS A 106 9.25 -6.45 -24.77
CA LYS A 106 8.14 -6.09 -23.89
C LYS A 106 7.81 -7.21 -22.90
N GLN A 107 7.76 -8.46 -23.37
CA GLN A 107 7.52 -9.61 -22.48
C GLN A 107 8.64 -9.78 -21.44
N ILE A 108 9.90 -9.51 -21.81
CA ILE A 108 11.02 -9.51 -20.88
C ILE A 108 10.86 -8.41 -19.84
N GLU A 109 10.56 -7.17 -20.25
CA GLU A 109 10.35 -6.04 -19.35
C GLU A 109 9.18 -6.27 -18.38
N GLU A 110 8.07 -6.83 -18.85
CA GLU A 110 6.93 -7.21 -18.03
C GLU A 110 7.30 -8.31 -17.02
N LYS A 111 8.01 -9.36 -17.47
CA LYS A 111 8.47 -10.44 -16.59
C LYS A 111 9.46 -9.95 -15.55
N ASP A 112 10.40 -9.08 -15.94
CA ASP A 112 11.37 -8.49 -15.03
C ASP A 112 10.66 -7.62 -14.00
N THR A 113 9.74 -6.75 -14.41
CA THR A 113 8.95 -5.92 -13.48
C THR A 113 8.16 -6.77 -12.48
N ASN A 114 7.51 -7.84 -12.96
CA ASN A 114 6.79 -8.78 -12.11
C ASN A 114 7.72 -9.50 -11.13
N LEU A 115 8.88 -9.97 -11.60
CA LEU A 115 9.88 -10.63 -10.77
C LEU A 115 10.42 -9.69 -9.69
N ARG A 116 10.74 -8.45 -10.06
CA ARG A 116 11.20 -7.41 -9.13
C ARG A 116 10.15 -7.16 -8.05
N THR A 117 8.88 -7.02 -8.44
CA THR A 117 7.76 -6.82 -7.53
C THR A 117 7.61 -8.00 -6.57
N LEU A 118 7.60 -9.24 -7.08
CA LEU A 118 7.45 -10.45 -6.27
C LEU A 118 8.60 -10.62 -5.26
N LEU A 119 9.84 -10.38 -5.67
CA LEU A 119 11.01 -10.51 -4.80
C LEU A 119 11.03 -9.43 -3.72
N VAL A 120 10.75 -8.18 -4.08
CA VAL A 120 10.63 -7.09 -3.10
C VAL A 120 9.48 -7.34 -2.15
N ASP A 121 8.32 -7.76 -2.67
CA ASP A 121 7.12 -7.98 -1.86
C ASP A 121 7.30 -9.12 -0.86
N ASN A 122 7.91 -10.23 -1.28
CA ASN A 122 8.16 -11.36 -0.39
C ASN A 122 9.13 -10.98 0.75
N VAL A 123 10.26 -10.35 0.41
CA VAL A 123 11.26 -9.92 1.40
C VAL A 123 10.66 -8.85 2.32
N ALA A 124 9.93 -7.89 1.77
CA ALA A 124 9.27 -6.84 2.55
C ALA A 124 8.21 -7.40 3.50
N GLN A 125 7.39 -8.35 3.05
CA GLN A 125 6.40 -9.03 3.88
C GLN A 125 7.06 -9.81 5.02
N SER A 126 8.12 -10.55 4.73
CA SER A 126 8.86 -11.30 5.75
C SER A 126 9.44 -10.37 6.82
N LEU A 127 10.09 -9.27 6.39
CA LEU A 127 10.68 -8.29 7.30
C LEU A 127 9.61 -7.52 8.09
N ALA A 128 8.53 -7.10 7.44
CA ALA A 128 7.42 -6.40 8.09
C ALA A 128 6.72 -7.27 9.14
N ALA A 129 6.48 -8.55 8.83
CA ALA A 129 5.92 -9.51 9.78
C ALA A 129 6.85 -9.72 10.99
N LYS A 130 8.16 -9.78 10.77
CA LYS A 130 9.17 -9.89 11.85
C LYS A 130 9.23 -8.61 12.71
N LEU A 131 9.03 -7.44 12.12
CA LEU A 131 9.12 -6.15 12.80
C LEU A 131 7.85 -5.80 13.57
N ALA A 132 6.67 -5.99 12.97
CA ALA A 132 5.40 -5.44 13.47
C ALA A 132 4.28 -6.46 13.62
N GLY A 133 4.47 -7.72 13.21
CA GLY A 133 3.45 -8.78 13.33
C GLY A 133 2.13 -8.36 12.70
N ASP A 134 1.08 -8.23 13.52
CA ASP A 134 -0.27 -7.82 13.09
C ASP A 134 -0.31 -6.42 12.44
N SER A 135 0.67 -5.55 12.77
CA SER A 135 0.80 -4.21 12.19
C SER A 135 1.75 -4.13 10.99
N ALA A 136 2.14 -5.28 10.40
CA ALA A 136 3.08 -5.36 9.28
C ALA A 136 2.67 -4.48 8.08
N GLU A 137 1.38 -4.38 7.79
CA GLU A 137 0.85 -3.59 6.66
C GLU A 137 1.25 -2.11 6.73
N LEU A 138 1.45 -1.57 7.93
CA LEU A 138 1.87 -0.17 8.13
C LEU A 138 3.34 0.06 7.79
N LEU A 139 4.19 -0.96 7.92
CA LEU A 139 5.62 -0.86 7.61
C LEU A 139 5.94 -1.28 6.16
N LEU A 140 5.05 -2.02 5.49
CA LEU A 140 5.27 -2.51 4.13
C LEU A 140 5.69 -1.42 3.14
N PRO A 141 5.00 -0.26 3.02
CA PRO A 141 5.38 0.76 2.04
C PRO A 141 6.78 1.32 2.30
N HIS A 142 7.12 1.52 3.58
CA HIS A 142 8.42 2.03 3.99
C HIS A 142 9.53 1.01 3.72
N ILE A 143 9.31 -0.28 4.01
CA ILE A 143 10.30 -1.33 3.74
C ILE A 143 10.47 -1.52 2.23
N LYS A 144 9.39 -1.59 1.45
CA LYS A 144 9.46 -1.72 -0.02
C LYS A 144 10.24 -0.57 -0.65
N SER A 145 10.07 0.66 -0.16
CA SER A 145 10.83 1.82 -0.65
C SER A 145 12.34 1.72 -0.40
N ARG A 146 12.79 0.80 0.47
CA ARG A 146 14.20 0.55 0.80
C ARG A 146 14.77 -0.67 0.11
N LEU A 147 13.99 -1.37 -0.72
CA LEU A 147 14.39 -2.59 -1.40
C LEU A 147 14.33 -2.42 -2.91
N THR A 148 15.34 -2.94 -3.58
CA THR A 148 15.40 -3.07 -5.04
C THR A 148 15.87 -4.47 -5.41
N VAL A 149 15.77 -4.83 -6.68
CA VAL A 149 16.33 -6.08 -7.20
C VAL A 149 17.40 -5.76 -8.23
N GLU A 150 18.56 -6.34 -8.01
CA GLU A 150 19.74 -6.25 -8.86
C GLU A 150 20.28 -7.67 -9.07
N GLU A 151 20.53 -8.06 -10.33
CA GLU A 151 21.01 -9.41 -10.69
C GLU A 151 20.17 -10.57 -10.09
N GLY A 152 18.85 -10.37 -9.97
CA GLY A 152 17.93 -11.38 -9.40
C GLY A 152 18.01 -11.54 -7.87
N LYS A 153 18.72 -10.64 -7.17
CA LYS A 153 18.78 -10.61 -5.70
C LYS A 153 18.23 -9.31 -5.16
N THR A 154 17.53 -9.38 -4.03
CA THR A 154 17.05 -8.18 -3.34
C THR A 154 18.21 -7.47 -2.66
N ARG A 155 18.41 -6.18 -2.97
CA ARG A 155 19.42 -5.30 -2.39
C ARG A 155 18.73 -4.10 -1.74
N ILE A 156 19.37 -3.53 -0.73
CA ILE A 156 18.85 -2.36 -0.02
C ILE A 156 19.28 -1.08 -0.73
N ILE A 157 18.40 -0.09 -0.77
CA ILE A 157 18.73 1.26 -1.20
C ILE A 157 18.89 2.20 0.00
N ASP A 158 19.83 3.13 -0.10
CA ASP A 158 20.04 4.21 0.86
C ASP A 158 19.00 5.34 0.70
N ALA A 159 19.05 6.34 1.58
CA ALA A 159 18.03 7.41 1.63
C ALA A 159 18.07 8.28 0.37
N GLU A 160 19.19 8.22 -0.34
CA GLU A 160 19.50 8.88 -1.59
C GLU A 160 19.10 8.04 -2.83
N GLY A 161 18.52 6.85 -2.61
CA GLY A 161 18.01 5.96 -3.66
C GLY A 161 19.08 5.14 -4.37
N LYS A 162 20.29 5.06 -3.83
CA LYS A 162 21.40 4.28 -4.40
C LYS A 162 21.53 2.91 -3.73
N PRO A 163 21.97 1.89 -4.47
CA PRO A 163 22.24 0.58 -3.89
C PRO A 163 23.28 0.67 -2.77
N SER A 164 22.91 0.22 -1.58
CA SER A 164 23.77 0.20 -0.40
C SER A 164 24.45 -1.16 -0.24
N ALA A 165 25.57 -1.18 0.49
CA ALA A 165 26.22 -2.39 0.98
C ALA A 165 25.57 -2.94 2.27
N ALA A 166 24.52 -2.27 2.77
CA ALA A 166 23.77 -2.69 3.95
C ALA A 166 23.11 -4.07 3.75
N THR A 167 23.00 -4.81 4.86
CA THR A 167 22.32 -6.11 4.90
C THR A 167 20.87 -5.96 5.36
N LEU A 168 20.03 -6.98 5.11
CA LEU A 168 18.64 -7.00 5.59
C LEU A 168 18.54 -6.84 7.11
N ASP A 169 19.53 -7.35 7.87
CA ASP A 169 19.62 -7.17 9.31
C ASP A 169 19.93 -5.72 9.71
N ASP A 170 20.71 -5.00 8.90
CA ASP A 170 21.00 -3.59 9.15
C ASP A 170 19.76 -2.73 8.91
N LEU A 171 19.01 -3.02 7.82
CA LEU A 171 17.72 -2.39 7.56
C LEU A 171 16.71 -2.69 8.69
N GLU A 172 16.70 -3.92 9.22
CA GLU A 172 15.86 -4.27 10.37
C GLU A 172 16.20 -3.39 11.59
N LYS A 173 17.49 -3.24 11.92
CA LYS A 173 17.93 -2.39 13.04
C LYS A 173 17.59 -0.92 12.83
N GLU A 174 17.75 -0.40 11.61
CA GLU A 174 17.36 0.96 11.24
C GLU A 174 15.86 1.19 11.49
N MET A 175 15.02 0.27 11.01
CA MET A 175 13.57 0.35 11.21
C MET A 175 13.15 0.25 12.67
N ARG A 176 13.83 -0.59 13.47
CA ARG A 176 13.58 -0.71 14.93
C ARG A 176 14.01 0.53 15.71
N SER A 177 15.08 1.19 15.28
CA SER A 177 15.63 2.38 15.96
C SER A 177 14.92 3.67 15.54
N ASN A 178 14.15 3.65 14.44
CA ASN A 178 13.39 4.80 13.99
C ASN A 178 12.20 5.09 14.93
N ARG A 179 12.23 6.28 15.53
CA ARG A 179 11.19 6.77 16.47
C ARG A 179 9.79 6.81 15.86
N LEU A 180 9.67 7.01 14.54
CA LEU A 180 8.38 7.05 13.84
C LEU A 180 7.70 5.67 13.80
N PHE A 181 8.48 4.59 13.82
CA PHE A 181 7.99 3.22 13.76
C PHE A 181 7.89 2.57 15.14
N ALA A 182 8.41 3.21 16.19
CA ALA A 182 8.38 2.69 17.56
C ALA A 182 6.98 2.23 18.05
N PRO A 183 5.85 2.89 17.71
CA PRO A 183 4.52 2.43 18.15
C PRO A 183 4.04 1.14 17.49
N VAL A 184 4.55 0.81 16.30
CA VAL A 184 4.10 -0.33 15.48
C VAL A 184 5.11 -1.48 15.48
N VAL A 185 6.38 -1.19 15.76
CA VAL A 185 7.42 -2.19 15.88
C VAL A 185 7.25 -2.94 17.20
N ILE A 186 7.17 -4.27 17.11
CA ILE A 186 7.19 -5.15 18.28
C ILE A 186 8.53 -4.93 18.98
N GLY A 187 8.46 -4.36 20.19
CA GLY A 187 9.61 -4.23 21.07
C GLY A 187 10.30 -5.57 21.24
N SER A 188 11.63 -5.56 21.30
CA SER A 188 12.44 -6.75 21.49
C SER A 188 11.84 -7.59 22.62
N LYS A 189 11.48 -8.85 22.36
CA LYS A 189 11.17 -9.84 23.41
C LYS A 189 12.44 -10.21 24.20
N ALA A 190 13.33 -9.25 24.43
CA ALA A 190 14.38 -9.37 25.40
C ALA A 190 13.69 -9.32 26.76
N THR A 191 13.54 -10.48 27.39
CA THR A 191 13.17 -10.63 28.79
C THR A 191 14.24 -9.94 29.63
N GLY A 192 14.08 -8.63 29.82
CA GLY A 192 15.02 -7.78 30.51
C GLY A 192 14.28 -6.57 31.02
N THR A 193 13.81 -6.70 32.27
CA THR A 193 13.35 -5.64 33.18
C THR A 193 12.60 -4.48 32.55
N THR A 194 11.30 -4.43 32.84
CA THR A 194 10.39 -3.34 32.53
C THR A 194 10.99 -2.00 32.98
N ARG A 195 11.66 -1.30 32.07
CA ARG A 195 11.80 0.15 32.10
C ARG A 195 10.45 0.70 31.69
N GLY A 196 9.55 0.76 32.67
CA GLY A 196 8.39 1.63 32.55
C GLY A 196 8.91 3.06 32.48
N GLU A 197 8.64 3.75 31.38
CA GLU A 197 8.57 5.21 31.44
C GLU A 197 7.64 5.60 32.60
N PRO A 198 8.03 6.61 33.40
CA PRO A 198 7.21 7.03 34.52
C PRO A 198 5.91 7.59 33.95
N ARG A 199 4.81 6.87 34.17
CA ARG A 199 3.49 7.50 34.17
C ARG A 199 3.55 8.62 35.20
N HIS A 200 3.50 9.85 34.69
CA HIS A 200 3.32 11.05 35.47
C HIS A 200 1.94 10.96 36.14
N THR A 201 1.87 10.28 37.27
CA THR A 201 0.77 10.43 38.23
C THR A 201 1.17 11.58 39.14
N THR A 202 0.61 12.74 38.83
CA THR A 202 0.67 13.94 39.66
C THR A 202 0.03 13.65 41.00
N THR A 203 0.83 13.32 42.02
CA THR A 203 0.40 13.33 43.41
C THR A 203 1.53 13.81 44.31
N GLY A 204 1.34 15.00 44.88
CA GLY A 204 1.80 15.37 46.23
C GLY A 204 3.30 15.53 46.46
N GLY A 205 3.73 16.76 46.70
CA GLY A 205 5.07 17.07 47.17
C GLY A 205 5.42 16.33 48.48
N GLY A 206 6.42 15.48 48.39
CA GLY A 206 7.04 14.73 49.47
C GLY A 206 8.03 13.77 48.84
N GLY A 207 9.32 14.12 48.84
CA GLY A 207 10.36 13.25 48.28
C GLY A 207 10.34 11.88 48.99
N LYS A 208 10.65 10.82 48.24
CA LYS A 208 10.75 9.45 48.78
C LYS A 208 11.68 9.44 50.00
N ILE A 209 11.23 8.86 51.09
CA ILE A 209 12.02 8.70 52.32
C ILE A 209 12.71 7.34 52.31
N TRP A 210 13.70 7.13 53.18
CA TRP A 210 14.50 5.89 53.24
C TRP A 210 13.68 4.59 53.18
N LYS A 211 12.50 4.57 53.84
CA LYS A 211 11.60 3.40 53.91
C LYS A 211 10.94 3.05 52.56
N ASP A 212 10.89 4.00 51.62
CA ASP A 212 10.29 3.80 50.30
C ASP A 212 11.25 3.13 49.31
N TYR A 213 12.54 3.03 49.66
CA TYR A 213 13.56 2.36 48.86
C TYR A 213 13.71 0.90 49.26
N THR A 214 13.69 0.02 48.26
CA THR A 214 14.05 -1.39 48.41
C THR A 214 15.55 -1.55 48.67
N GLU A 215 15.97 -2.69 49.22
CA GLU A 215 17.39 -2.97 49.48
C GLU A 215 18.24 -2.89 48.21
N ALA A 216 17.72 -3.38 47.08
CA ALA A 216 18.39 -3.29 45.79
C ALA A 216 18.55 -1.85 45.28
N GLU A 217 17.58 -0.96 45.54
CA GLU A 217 17.67 0.46 45.18
C GLU A 217 18.63 1.21 46.10
N ARG A 218 18.64 0.89 47.39
CA ARG A 218 19.61 1.45 48.35
C ARG A 218 21.04 1.13 47.97
N ILE A 219 21.32 -0.10 47.53
CA ILE A 219 22.65 -0.51 47.05
C ILE A 219 23.04 0.29 45.81
N ARG A 220 22.13 0.49 44.85
CA ARG A 220 22.42 1.32 43.66
C ARG A 220 22.69 2.78 44.02
N ILE A 221 21.93 3.36 44.95
CA ILE A 221 22.17 4.74 45.40
C ILE A 221 23.52 4.83 46.10
N PHE A 222 23.93 3.81 46.86
CA PHE A 222 25.27 3.77 47.45
C PHE A 222 26.38 3.71 46.38
N GLU A 223 26.19 2.95 45.30
CA GLU A 223 27.16 2.82 44.21
C GLU A 223 27.23 4.06 43.32
N GLU A 224 26.08 4.66 43.00
CA GLU A 224 25.96 5.78 42.05
C GLU A 224 26.11 7.15 42.74
N ASN A 225 25.61 7.30 43.98
CA ASN A 225 25.59 8.55 44.72
C ASN A 225 25.72 8.36 46.25
N PRO A 226 26.94 8.12 46.76
CA PRO A 226 27.19 7.88 48.18
C PRO A 226 26.73 9.01 49.13
N ALA A 227 26.67 10.25 48.64
CA ALA A 227 26.23 11.41 49.42
C ALA A 227 24.72 11.43 49.64
N GLU A 228 23.94 11.06 48.61
CA GLU A 228 22.49 10.94 48.71
C GLU A 228 22.08 9.74 49.57
N PHE A 229 22.81 8.63 49.47
CA PHE A 229 22.62 7.49 50.37
C PHE A 229 22.74 7.90 51.85
N LYS A 230 23.78 8.67 52.20
CA LYS A 230 23.97 9.17 53.58
C LYS A 230 22.84 10.08 54.03
N ARG A 231 22.41 11.01 53.18
CA ARG A 231 21.28 11.91 53.48
C ARG A 231 19.98 11.12 53.75
N LEU A 232 19.72 10.10 52.94
CA LEU A 232 18.54 9.26 53.12
C LEU A 232 18.65 8.40 54.39
N ALA A 233 19.84 7.85 54.69
CA ALA A 233 20.09 7.07 55.90
C ALA A 233 19.92 7.90 57.19
N GLU A 234 20.27 9.19 57.16
CA GLU A 234 20.06 10.13 58.28
C GLU A 234 18.57 10.41 58.55
N THR A 235 17.69 10.06 57.62
CA THR A 235 16.23 10.24 57.76
C THR A 235 15.54 8.97 58.31
N GLN A 236 16.30 7.96 58.74
CA GLN A 236 15.78 6.67 59.24
C GLN A 236 15.22 6.74 60.67
#